data_AF-A0A534JHL1-F1
#
_entry.id   AF-A0A534JHL1-F1
#
_cell.length_a   1.000
_cell.length_b   1.000
_cell.length_c   1.000
_cell.angle_alpha   90.00
_cell.angle_beta   90.00
_cell.angle_gamma   90.00
#
_symmetry.space_group_name_H-M   'P 1'
#
loop_
_entity.id
_entity.type
_entity.pdbx_description
1 polymer ?
#
loop_
_entity_poly.entity_id
_entity_poly.type
_entity_poly.pdbx_seq_one_letter_code
_entity_poly.pdbx_strand_id
1 'polypeptide(L)'
;MWTDMSEIVRPTRDGIHGREYISTTVDIGARPTYLDFRQGGPWSPPREIPIPMILDAANAGTPPAGILAAFVGAAKALETYAVVPAKSWAAVGVEPADRVIVRLTDGEVTGFERAAGVEATYHTWDGADLGTLRKTLPHGILSLRVPLSTYEREAADVALDAGADLIHFTCDWKDVDTISGINQYIRSLRDLHARLLEVSRRDAISVLASGPIAAAEHVPKTIILGADAVGVDLALYAVMECVPPNHALHLGRFPEEFPLSDVPWGTQRIVNLMNAWRDQLLEIMGAMGMREVRRLRGETGRAIFQDEAEREAFGDIKVRQPAKEVVAR
;
A
#
# COMPACT_ATOMS: atom_id res chain seq x y z
N MET A 1 13.87 6.99 -8.37
CA MET A 1 14.27 6.73 -6.98
C MET A 1 14.98 5.40 -6.91
N TRP A 2 16.16 5.36 -6.32
CA TRP A 2 16.90 4.14 -6.01
C TRP A 2 17.02 3.98 -4.49
N THR A 3 17.20 2.75 -4.05
CA THR A 3 17.58 2.45 -2.66
C THR A 3 19.08 2.64 -2.50
N ASP A 4 19.50 3.34 -1.46
CA ASP A 4 20.90 3.49 -1.10
C ASP A 4 21.35 2.33 -0.20
N MET A 5 22.32 1.56 -0.70
CA MET A 5 22.97 0.45 -0.01
C MET A 5 24.49 0.69 0.13
N SER A 6 24.92 1.95 0.03
CA SER A 6 26.33 2.33 0.07
C SER A 6 26.97 2.16 1.45
N GLU A 7 26.18 2.10 2.52
CA GLU A 7 26.68 1.74 3.84
C GLU A 7 27.03 0.24 3.85
N ILE A 8 28.33 -0.04 3.66
CA ILE A 8 28.83 -1.42 3.50
C ILE A 8 28.57 -2.23 4.77
N VAL A 9 27.58 -3.08 4.69
CA VAL A 9 27.29 -4.14 5.65
C VAL A 9 27.94 -5.41 5.14
N ARG A 10 28.65 -6.16 6.01
CA ARG A 10 29.35 -7.38 5.59
C ARG A 10 28.33 -8.49 5.36
N PRO A 11 28.01 -8.89 4.11
CA PRO A 11 26.81 -9.72 3.85
C PRO A 11 26.83 -11.09 4.55
N THR A 12 28.02 -11.65 4.76
CA THR A 12 28.22 -12.94 5.44
C THR A 12 28.21 -12.85 6.97
N ARG A 13 28.27 -11.65 7.56
CA ARG A 13 28.24 -11.42 9.01
C ARG A 13 26.93 -10.79 9.46
N ASP A 14 26.51 -9.77 8.72
CA ASP A 14 25.48 -8.79 9.08
C ASP A 14 24.30 -8.79 8.08
N GLY A 15 24.35 -9.63 7.03
CA GLY A 15 23.28 -9.81 6.04
C GLY A 15 22.41 -11.05 6.31
N ILE A 16 21.57 -11.44 5.33
CA ILE A 16 20.58 -12.53 5.50
C ILE A 16 21.19 -13.92 5.77
N HIS A 17 22.47 -14.13 5.41
CA HIS A 17 23.22 -15.35 5.68
C HIS A 17 24.11 -15.24 6.93
N GLY A 18 24.06 -14.10 7.61
CA GLY A 18 24.76 -13.83 8.86
C GLY A 18 24.08 -14.47 10.08
N ARG A 19 24.50 -14.07 11.27
CA ARG A 19 23.93 -14.56 12.54
C ARG A 19 22.68 -13.80 12.98
N GLU A 20 22.21 -12.87 12.15
CA GLU A 20 21.26 -11.84 12.56
C GLU A 20 19.91 -12.06 11.90
N TYR A 21 18.86 -12.06 12.72
CA TYR A 21 17.47 -12.11 12.24
C TYR A 21 17.05 -10.75 11.72
N ILE A 22 16.51 -10.70 10.50
CA ILE A 22 15.90 -9.52 9.90
C ILE A 22 14.38 -9.71 9.89
N SER A 23 13.66 -8.82 10.57
CA SER A 23 12.21 -8.86 10.66
C SER A 23 11.55 -8.12 9.50
N THR A 24 10.66 -8.80 8.77
CA THR A 24 9.76 -8.21 7.76
C THR A 24 8.40 -7.81 8.32
N THR A 25 8.21 -7.99 9.63
CA THR A 25 6.94 -7.76 10.31
C THR A 25 6.59 -6.28 10.39
N VAL A 26 5.31 -5.97 10.18
CA VAL A 26 4.74 -4.62 10.39
C VAL A 26 3.42 -4.68 11.16
N ASP A 27 3.07 -3.54 11.75
CA ASP A 27 1.82 -3.34 12.49
C ASP A 27 0.82 -2.60 11.61
N ILE A 28 -0.43 -3.07 11.57
CA ILE A 28 -1.55 -2.41 10.87
C ILE A 28 -2.63 -2.02 11.88
N GLY A 29 -3.04 -0.75 11.82
CA GLY A 29 -4.15 -0.20 12.59
C GLY A 29 -3.76 1.00 13.45
N ALA A 30 -4.71 1.51 14.23
CA ALA A 30 -4.49 2.65 15.11
C ALA A 30 -3.61 2.31 16.31
N ARG A 31 -2.71 3.23 16.68
CA ARG A 31 -1.95 3.18 17.94
C ARG A 31 -2.12 4.49 18.69
N PRO A 32 -3.26 4.69 19.36
CA PRO A 32 -3.58 5.97 19.98
C PRO A 32 -2.48 6.37 20.98
N THR A 33 -2.14 7.66 21.00
CA THR A 33 -1.06 8.22 21.83
C THR A 33 -1.31 8.00 23.33
N TYR A 34 -2.58 7.92 23.73
CA TYR A 34 -3.00 7.57 25.08
C TYR A 34 -4.25 6.69 25.02
N LEU A 35 -4.39 5.78 25.97
CA LEU A 35 -5.59 4.98 26.16
C LEU A 35 -6.56 5.76 27.04
N ASP A 36 -7.72 6.15 26.50
CA ASP A 36 -8.78 6.76 27.28
C ASP A 36 -9.83 5.73 27.68
N PHE A 37 -9.67 5.18 28.88
CA PHE A 37 -10.61 4.22 29.46
C PHE A 37 -11.91 4.87 29.98
N ARG A 38 -12.00 6.20 30.05
CA ARG A 38 -13.18 6.90 30.62
C ARG A 38 -14.40 6.79 29.71
N GLN A 39 -14.19 6.69 28.40
CA GLN A 39 -15.29 6.57 27.43
C GLN A 39 -15.74 5.12 27.22
N GLY A 40 -15.09 4.13 27.85
CA GLY A 40 -15.49 2.72 27.78
C GLY A 40 -15.51 2.12 26.37
N GLY A 41 -14.82 2.76 25.41
CA GLY A 41 -14.79 2.33 24.02
C GLY A 41 -13.84 1.15 23.79
N PRO A 42 -14.09 0.33 22.75
CA PRO A 42 -13.22 -0.78 22.42
C PRO A 42 -11.88 -0.26 21.89
N TRP A 43 -10.80 -0.44 22.67
CA TRP A 43 -9.45 -0.34 22.13
C TRP A 43 -9.13 -1.61 21.36
N SER A 44 -8.78 -1.45 20.08
CA SER A 44 -8.26 -2.54 19.27
C SER A 44 -6.76 -2.39 19.13
N PRO A 45 -5.96 -3.36 19.60
CA PRO A 45 -4.52 -3.28 19.42
C PRO A 45 -4.19 -3.32 17.92
N PRO A 46 -3.05 -2.71 17.51
CA PRO A 46 -2.54 -2.88 16.16
C PRO A 46 -2.34 -4.38 15.86
N ARG A 47 -2.59 -4.76 14.61
CA ARG A 47 -2.51 -6.14 14.16
C ARG A 47 -1.20 -6.37 13.43
N GLU A 48 -0.42 -7.32 13.93
CA GLU A 48 0.85 -7.70 13.34
C GLU A 48 0.64 -8.55 12.08
N ILE A 49 1.38 -8.26 11.00
CA ILE A 49 1.46 -9.09 9.79
C ILE A 49 2.93 -9.42 9.47
N PRO A 50 3.24 -10.65 9.02
CA PRO A 50 4.62 -11.12 8.86
C PRO A 50 5.34 -10.56 7.64
N ILE A 51 4.58 -10.01 6.68
CA ILE A 51 5.09 -9.36 5.47
C ILE A 51 4.46 -7.97 5.33
N PRO A 52 5.18 -6.96 4.82
CA PRO A 52 4.67 -5.59 4.69
C PRO A 52 3.82 -5.41 3.43
N MET A 53 3.13 -6.46 2.99
CA MET A 53 2.38 -6.51 1.74
C MET A 53 0.94 -6.92 2.01
N ILE A 54 0.00 -6.09 1.58
CA ILE A 54 -1.46 -6.33 1.62
C ILE A 54 -1.94 -6.51 0.19
N LEU A 55 -2.87 -7.45 -0.04
CA LEU A 55 -3.33 -7.79 -1.37
C LEU A 55 -4.53 -6.91 -1.76
N ASP A 56 -4.36 -5.92 -2.64
CA ASP A 56 -5.43 -5.02 -3.03
C ASP A 56 -6.13 -5.51 -4.32
N ALA A 57 -7.18 -6.30 -4.15
CA ALA A 57 -8.00 -6.72 -5.30
C ALA A 57 -8.93 -5.61 -5.80
N ALA A 58 -9.14 -4.57 -5.00
CA ALA A 58 -10.19 -3.60 -5.25
C ALA A 58 -9.80 -2.50 -6.25
N ASN A 59 -8.55 -2.46 -6.72
CA ASN A 59 -8.11 -1.48 -7.70
C ASN A 59 -8.54 -1.79 -9.15
N ALA A 60 -8.80 -3.07 -9.46
CA ALA A 60 -9.21 -3.51 -10.80
C ALA A 60 -10.73 -3.76 -10.86
N GLY A 61 -11.53 -2.71 -11.04
CA GLY A 61 -12.98 -2.83 -11.23
C GLY A 61 -13.67 -3.77 -10.21
N THR A 62 -14.49 -4.70 -10.69
CA THR A 62 -15.09 -5.77 -9.87
C THR A 62 -14.58 -7.12 -10.36
N PRO A 63 -13.55 -7.71 -9.71
CA PRO A 63 -12.96 -8.96 -10.15
C PRO A 63 -13.93 -10.15 -10.03
N PRO A 64 -13.82 -11.16 -10.91
CA PRO A 64 -14.55 -12.42 -10.79
C PRO A 64 -14.30 -13.12 -9.45
N ALA A 65 -15.31 -13.86 -8.97
CA ALA A 65 -15.28 -14.50 -7.65
C ALA A 65 -14.06 -15.42 -7.43
N GLY A 66 -13.62 -16.17 -8.43
CA GLY A 66 -12.44 -17.04 -8.29
C GLY A 66 -11.11 -16.28 -8.13
N ILE A 67 -10.97 -15.08 -8.70
CA ILE A 67 -9.80 -14.21 -8.50
C ILE A 67 -9.80 -13.78 -7.04
N LEU A 68 -10.95 -13.29 -6.57
CA LEU A 68 -11.09 -12.82 -5.20
C LEU A 68 -10.89 -13.96 -4.19
N ALA A 69 -11.39 -15.16 -4.48
CA ALA A 69 -11.13 -16.33 -3.67
C ALA A 69 -9.64 -16.69 -3.62
N ALA A 70 -8.89 -16.52 -4.73
CA ALA A 70 -7.45 -16.72 -4.74
C ALA A 70 -6.71 -15.66 -3.90
N PHE A 71 -7.11 -14.38 -3.98
CA PHE A 71 -6.59 -13.31 -3.13
C PHE A 71 -6.83 -13.61 -1.64
N VAL A 72 -8.06 -14.01 -1.28
CA VAL A 72 -8.43 -14.30 0.11
C VAL A 72 -7.74 -15.57 0.63
N GLY A 73 -7.64 -16.61 -0.20
CA GLY A 73 -6.86 -17.81 0.10
C GLY A 73 -5.37 -17.49 0.34
N ALA A 74 -4.80 -16.59 -0.46
CA ALA A 74 -3.41 -16.17 -0.32
C ALA A 74 -3.20 -15.29 0.92
N ALA A 75 -4.13 -14.37 1.21
CA ALA A 75 -4.11 -13.57 2.44
C ALA A 75 -4.10 -14.46 3.69
N LYS A 76 -4.89 -15.54 3.69
CA LYS A 76 -4.85 -16.56 4.73
C LYS A 76 -3.47 -17.18 4.90
N ALA A 77 -2.92 -17.70 3.80
CA ALA A 77 -1.68 -18.47 3.79
C ALA A 77 -0.46 -17.62 4.17
N LEU A 78 -0.50 -16.33 3.83
CA LEU A 78 0.55 -15.36 4.13
C LEU A 78 0.31 -14.61 5.45
N GLU A 79 -0.78 -14.89 6.15
CA GLU A 79 -1.22 -14.19 7.37
C GLU A 79 -1.30 -12.66 7.21
N THR A 80 -1.69 -12.20 6.02
CA THR A 80 -1.91 -10.79 5.68
C THR A 80 -3.38 -10.51 5.38
N TYR A 81 -3.70 -9.32 4.88
CA TYR A 81 -5.06 -8.92 4.51
C TYR A 81 -5.24 -8.86 3.00
N ALA A 82 -6.47 -9.10 2.55
CA ALA A 82 -6.93 -8.79 1.20
C ALA A 82 -7.97 -7.67 1.25
N VAL A 83 -7.84 -6.65 0.41
CA VAL A 83 -8.86 -5.62 0.20
C VAL A 83 -9.76 -6.05 -0.96
N VAL A 84 -11.06 -6.19 -0.70
CA VAL A 84 -12.03 -6.76 -1.65
C VAL A 84 -13.23 -5.81 -1.84
N PRO A 85 -13.74 -5.59 -3.06
CA PRO A 85 -14.96 -4.80 -3.27
C PRO A 85 -16.19 -5.37 -2.55
N ALA A 86 -16.99 -4.52 -1.91
CA ALA A 86 -18.22 -4.90 -1.20
C ALA A 86 -19.21 -5.69 -2.07
N LYS A 87 -19.35 -5.32 -3.35
CA LYS A 87 -20.19 -6.05 -4.33
C LYS A 87 -19.86 -7.52 -4.46
N SER A 88 -18.61 -7.88 -4.17
CA SER A 88 -18.13 -9.26 -4.28
C SER A 88 -18.08 -9.99 -2.94
N TRP A 89 -18.31 -9.30 -1.82
CA TRP A 89 -18.21 -9.86 -0.46
C TRP A 89 -19.05 -11.12 -0.28
N ALA A 90 -20.30 -11.11 -0.75
CA ALA A 90 -21.20 -12.25 -0.65
C ALA A 90 -20.72 -13.47 -1.47
N ALA A 91 -19.99 -13.24 -2.57
CA ALA A 91 -19.55 -14.28 -3.49
C ALA A 91 -18.22 -14.93 -3.10
N VAL A 92 -17.40 -14.25 -2.28
CA VAL A 92 -16.05 -14.71 -1.88
C VAL A 92 -16.10 -15.83 -0.84
N GLY A 93 -17.28 -16.10 -0.26
CA GLY A 93 -17.43 -17.10 0.79
C GLY A 93 -16.84 -16.60 2.11
N VAL A 94 -17.43 -17.04 3.21
CA VAL A 94 -17.29 -16.35 4.50
C VAL A 94 -15.99 -16.66 5.24
N GLU A 95 -15.03 -17.35 4.62
CA GLU A 95 -13.83 -17.83 5.31
C GLU A 95 -12.57 -17.79 4.43
N PRO A 96 -11.46 -17.18 4.93
CA PRO A 96 -11.35 -16.42 6.18
C PRO A 96 -11.83 -14.98 6.06
N ALA A 97 -13.00 -14.67 6.62
CA ALA A 97 -13.53 -13.31 6.68
C ALA A 97 -12.65 -12.37 7.53
N ASP A 98 -11.96 -12.91 8.54
CA ASP A 98 -11.05 -12.19 9.45
C ASP A 98 -9.75 -11.70 8.78
N ARG A 99 -9.53 -12.03 7.51
CA ARG A 99 -8.43 -11.54 6.68
C ARG A 99 -8.87 -10.64 5.52
N VAL A 100 -10.14 -10.25 5.48
CA VAL A 100 -10.68 -9.39 4.41
C VAL A 100 -11.02 -8.00 4.93
N ILE A 101 -10.50 -6.98 4.26
CA ILE A 101 -10.94 -5.59 4.40
C ILE A 101 -11.91 -5.31 3.26
N VAL A 102 -13.16 -4.99 3.58
CA VAL A 102 -14.19 -4.79 2.55
C VAL A 102 -14.21 -3.34 2.11
N ARG A 103 -13.91 -3.07 0.84
CA ARG A 103 -14.01 -1.75 0.22
C ARG A 103 -15.48 -1.44 -0.08
N LEU A 104 -16.02 -0.48 0.64
CA LEU A 104 -17.41 -0.05 0.58
C LEU A 104 -17.68 0.79 -0.68
N THR A 105 -18.90 0.67 -1.19
CA THR A 105 -19.49 1.65 -2.09
C THR A 105 -20.13 2.77 -1.26
N ASP A 106 -20.21 3.99 -1.78
CA ASP A 106 -20.83 5.11 -1.08
C ASP A 106 -22.26 4.75 -0.60
N GLY A 107 -22.50 4.92 0.70
CA GLY A 107 -23.78 4.64 1.36
C GLY A 107 -23.94 3.23 1.95
N GLU A 108 -23.00 2.30 1.74
CA GLU A 108 -23.03 0.97 2.37
C GLU A 108 -22.46 1.00 3.79
N VAL A 109 -23.21 0.52 4.80
CA VAL A 109 -22.79 0.58 6.22
C VAL A 109 -23.04 -0.70 7.05
N THR A 110 -23.62 -1.75 6.46
CA THR A 110 -24.02 -3.00 7.15
C THR A 110 -23.70 -4.25 6.33
N GLY A 111 -23.60 -5.42 6.96
CA GLY A 111 -23.38 -6.71 6.27
C GLY A 111 -21.91 -7.14 6.19
N PHE A 112 -21.03 -6.45 6.91
CA PHE A 112 -19.59 -6.67 6.92
C PHE A 112 -19.06 -7.01 8.32
N GLU A 113 -19.94 -7.40 9.25
CA GLU A 113 -19.63 -7.59 10.68
C GLU A 113 -18.57 -8.67 10.93
N ARG A 114 -18.41 -9.61 9.99
CA ARG A 114 -17.40 -10.68 10.05
C ARG A 114 -16.07 -10.30 9.41
N ALA A 115 -16.00 -9.19 8.68
CA ALA A 115 -14.80 -8.76 8.00
C ALA A 115 -13.70 -8.35 8.99
N ALA A 116 -12.44 -8.47 8.58
CA ALA A 116 -11.30 -7.94 9.31
C ALA A 116 -11.41 -6.42 9.52
N GLY A 117 -12.04 -5.75 8.56
CA GLY A 117 -12.22 -4.31 8.53
C GLY A 117 -13.04 -3.87 7.32
N VAL A 118 -13.24 -2.57 7.21
CA VAL A 118 -13.90 -1.92 6.08
C VAL A 118 -13.05 -0.75 5.60
N GLU A 119 -13.20 -0.43 4.33
CA GLU A 119 -12.52 0.69 3.69
C GLU A 119 -13.54 1.60 3.03
N ALA A 120 -13.60 2.85 3.50
CA ALA A 120 -14.41 3.90 2.89
C ALA A 120 -13.54 4.78 1.98
N THR A 121 -14.15 5.38 0.96
CA THR A 121 -13.44 6.30 0.06
C THR A 121 -13.44 7.71 0.65
N TYR A 122 -12.29 8.38 0.60
CA TYR A 122 -12.15 9.78 0.95
C TYR A 122 -12.81 10.68 -0.10
N HIS A 123 -13.58 11.65 0.38
CA HIS A 123 -14.16 12.72 -0.44
C HIS A 123 -13.71 14.06 0.15
N THR A 124 -13.30 15.01 -0.70
CA THR A 124 -12.59 16.23 -0.32
C THR A 124 -13.39 17.20 0.59
N TRP A 125 -14.70 17.00 0.75
CA TRP A 125 -15.61 17.96 1.41
C TRP A 125 -16.48 17.33 2.51
N ASP A 126 -16.47 16.00 2.61
CA ASP A 126 -17.19 15.24 3.61
C ASP A 126 -16.32 14.01 3.89
N GLY A 127 -15.67 13.97 5.05
CA GLY A 127 -14.99 12.74 5.47
C GLY A 127 -15.99 11.59 5.43
N ALA A 128 -15.55 10.37 5.12
CA ALA A 128 -16.44 9.22 5.24
C ALA A 128 -17.01 9.17 6.68
N ASP A 129 -18.31 8.85 6.86
CA ASP A 129 -18.91 8.64 8.18
C ASP A 129 -18.37 7.34 8.82
N LEU A 130 -17.13 7.41 9.27
CA LEU A 130 -16.46 6.34 9.98
C LEU A 130 -17.06 6.14 11.39
N GLY A 131 -17.78 7.13 11.92
CA GLY A 131 -18.43 7.05 13.22
C GLY A 131 -19.54 5.99 13.26
N THR A 132 -20.37 5.93 12.21
CA THR A 132 -21.36 4.86 12.05
C THR A 132 -20.67 3.51 11.82
N LEU A 133 -19.65 3.45 10.96
CA LEU A 133 -18.90 2.22 10.69
C LEU A 133 -18.21 1.65 11.94
N ARG A 134 -17.66 2.51 12.82
CA ARG A 134 -17.06 2.08 14.09
C ARG A 134 -18.07 1.40 15.01
N LYS A 135 -19.34 1.83 15.00
CA LYS A 135 -20.40 1.18 15.80
C LYS A 135 -20.74 -0.21 15.26
N THR A 136 -20.75 -0.38 13.94
CA THR A 136 -21.02 -1.68 13.29
C THR A 136 -19.83 -2.63 13.41
N LEU A 137 -18.59 -2.11 13.37
CA LEU A 137 -17.34 -2.85 13.46
C LEU A 137 -16.43 -2.27 14.55
N PRO A 138 -16.76 -2.49 15.84
CA PRO A 138 -16.02 -1.86 16.95
C PRO A 138 -14.56 -2.31 17.04
N HIS A 139 -14.27 -3.53 16.57
CA HIS A 139 -12.93 -4.12 16.56
C HIS A 139 -12.32 -4.26 15.16
N GLY A 140 -13.02 -3.81 14.12
CA GLY A 140 -12.56 -3.87 12.73
C GLY A 140 -11.54 -2.77 12.43
N ILE A 141 -10.68 -3.02 11.45
CA ILE A 141 -9.84 -1.97 10.86
C ILE A 141 -10.75 -1.03 10.08
N LEU A 142 -10.76 0.26 10.42
CA LEU A 142 -11.38 1.29 9.59
C LEU A 142 -10.30 1.93 8.72
N SER A 143 -10.37 1.62 7.42
CA SER A 143 -9.48 2.20 6.41
C SER A 143 -10.17 3.37 5.71
N LEU A 144 -9.43 4.44 5.45
CA LEU A 144 -9.83 5.52 4.57
C LEU A 144 -8.96 5.46 3.31
N ARG A 145 -9.56 5.10 2.17
CA ARG A 145 -8.88 5.10 0.87
C ARG A 145 -8.80 6.52 0.34
N VAL A 146 -7.57 7.01 0.12
CA VAL A 146 -7.26 8.35 -0.37
C VAL A 146 -6.60 8.24 -1.74
N PRO A 147 -7.36 8.43 -2.84
CA PRO A 147 -6.79 8.49 -4.18
C PRO A 147 -5.86 9.70 -4.37
N LEU A 148 -4.77 9.50 -5.12
CA LEU A 148 -3.82 10.57 -5.48
C LEU A 148 -4.51 11.76 -6.13
N SER A 149 -5.47 11.51 -7.02
CA SER A 149 -6.23 12.53 -7.75
C SER A 149 -7.06 13.45 -6.86
N THR A 150 -7.40 12.99 -5.66
CA THR A 150 -8.17 13.73 -4.64
C THR A 150 -7.34 14.07 -3.41
N TYR A 151 -6.03 13.75 -3.42
CA TYR A 151 -5.19 13.94 -2.26
C TYR A 151 -4.95 15.44 -2.01
N GLU A 152 -5.36 15.87 -0.83
CA GLU A 152 -4.99 17.14 -0.23
C GLU A 152 -4.28 16.84 1.09
N ARG A 153 -3.43 17.76 1.56
CA ARG A 153 -2.60 17.53 2.74
C ARG A 153 -3.46 17.32 4.00
N GLU A 154 -4.61 18.00 4.04
CA GLU A 154 -5.64 17.92 5.07
C GLU A 154 -6.32 16.54 5.16
N ALA A 155 -6.18 15.67 4.14
CA ALA A 155 -6.72 14.31 4.19
C ALA A 155 -6.14 13.50 5.37
N ALA A 156 -4.91 13.80 5.80
CA ALA A 156 -4.31 13.21 7.00
C ALA A 156 -5.08 13.60 8.27
N ASP A 157 -5.45 14.87 8.39
CA ASP A 157 -6.22 15.41 9.52
C ASP A 157 -7.63 14.83 9.53
N VAL A 158 -8.30 14.82 8.38
CA VAL A 158 -9.63 14.24 8.23
C VAL A 158 -9.64 12.76 8.62
N ALA A 159 -8.64 11.97 8.20
CA ALA A 159 -8.53 10.57 8.58
C ALA A 159 -8.37 10.38 10.10
N LEU A 160 -7.52 11.20 10.73
CA LEU A 160 -7.29 11.16 12.17
C LEU A 160 -8.55 11.55 12.96
N ASP A 161 -9.23 12.61 12.55
CA ASP A 161 -10.44 13.13 13.21
C ASP A 161 -11.64 12.19 13.03
N ALA A 162 -11.73 11.52 11.87
CA ALA A 162 -12.72 10.48 11.62
C ALA A 162 -12.45 9.18 12.39
N GLY A 163 -11.29 9.06 13.05
CA GLY A 163 -10.93 7.86 13.82
C GLY A 163 -10.58 6.65 12.93
N ALA A 164 -9.99 6.91 11.76
CA ALA A 164 -9.46 5.87 10.89
C ALA A 164 -8.25 5.18 11.55
N ASP A 165 -8.14 3.88 11.34
CA ASP A 165 -7.01 3.05 11.77
C ASP A 165 -5.91 2.98 10.71
N LEU A 166 -6.30 3.17 9.45
CA LEU A 166 -5.46 3.01 8.27
C LEU A 166 -5.81 4.09 7.24
N ILE A 167 -4.81 4.77 6.71
CA ILE A 167 -4.93 5.53 5.45
C ILE A 167 -4.43 4.63 4.34
N HIS A 168 -5.27 4.34 3.36
CA HIS A 168 -4.86 3.64 2.15
C HIS A 168 -4.67 4.65 1.02
N PHE A 169 -3.43 5.10 0.83
CA PHE A 169 -3.04 6.04 -0.21
C PHE A 169 -2.85 5.33 -1.56
N THR A 170 -3.64 5.67 -2.58
CA THR A 170 -3.72 4.88 -3.81
C THR A 170 -3.42 5.73 -5.05
N CYS A 171 -2.66 5.18 -5.99
CA CYS A 171 -2.47 5.74 -7.32
C CYS A 171 -3.32 4.97 -8.35
N ASP A 172 -4.13 5.67 -9.15
CA ASP A 172 -4.90 5.04 -10.22
C ASP A 172 -4.03 4.80 -11.47
N TRP A 173 -4.47 3.90 -12.35
CA TRP A 173 -3.78 3.52 -13.58
C TRP A 173 -3.44 4.72 -14.47
N LYS A 174 -4.32 5.73 -14.49
CA LYS A 174 -4.15 6.97 -15.27
C LYS A 174 -2.91 7.76 -14.84
N ASP A 175 -2.62 7.72 -13.55
CA ASP A 175 -1.51 8.46 -12.96
C ASP A 175 -0.20 7.66 -13.08
N VAL A 176 -0.25 6.33 -12.95
CA VAL A 176 0.95 5.48 -13.08
C VAL A 176 1.46 5.35 -14.52
N ASP A 177 0.61 5.58 -15.53
CA ASP A 177 1.02 5.56 -16.95
C ASP A 177 1.89 6.75 -17.37
N THR A 178 2.13 7.72 -16.48
CA THR A 178 2.95 8.90 -16.77
C THR A 178 4.06 9.08 -15.73
N ILE A 179 5.24 9.48 -16.20
CA ILE A 179 6.35 9.85 -15.31
C ILE A 179 5.93 10.98 -14.35
N SER A 180 5.09 11.92 -14.83
CA SER A 180 4.58 13.01 -13.99
C SER A 180 3.71 12.50 -12.85
N GLY A 181 2.78 11.58 -13.11
CA GLY A 181 1.91 11.01 -12.09
C GLY A 181 2.68 10.14 -11.08
N ILE A 182 3.65 9.34 -11.53
CA ILE A 182 4.57 8.63 -10.61
C ILE A 182 5.36 9.60 -9.72
N ASN A 183 5.89 10.68 -10.29
CA ASN A 183 6.60 11.68 -9.51
C ASN A 183 5.67 12.43 -8.54
N GLN A 184 4.40 12.65 -8.93
CA GLN A 184 3.39 13.20 -8.04
C GLN A 184 3.08 12.24 -6.88
N TYR A 185 2.89 10.94 -7.17
CA TYR A 185 2.71 9.91 -6.15
C TYR A 185 3.85 9.91 -5.12
N ILE A 186 5.11 9.92 -5.58
CA ILE A 186 6.28 9.95 -4.71
C ILE A 186 6.27 11.19 -3.81
N ARG A 187 5.99 12.37 -4.36
CA ARG A 187 5.92 13.63 -3.59
C ARG A 187 4.76 13.63 -2.60
N SER A 188 3.57 13.23 -3.02
CA SER A 188 2.35 13.23 -2.20
C SER A 188 2.42 12.21 -1.07
N LEU A 189 3.04 11.04 -1.28
CA LEU A 189 3.25 10.08 -0.19
C LEU A 189 4.23 10.61 0.87
N ARG A 190 5.33 11.28 0.44
CA ARG A 190 6.24 11.97 1.36
C ARG A 190 5.54 13.12 2.09
N ASP A 191 4.69 13.86 1.40
CA ASP A 191 3.88 14.95 1.94
C ASP A 191 2.91 14.47 3.02
N LEU A 192 2.20 13.36 2.77
CA LEU A 192 1.32 12.71 3.74
C LEU A 192 2.09 12.28 4.99
N HIS A 193 3.24 11.63 4.80
CA HIS A 193 4.12 11.24 5.91
C HIS A 193 4.58 12.46 6.72
N ALA A 194 5.02 13.53 6.05
CA ALA A 194 5.46 14.76 6.68
C ALA A 194 4.33 15.43 7.47
N ARG A 195 3.11 15.49 6.92
CA ARG A 195 1.95 16.05 7.62
C ARG A 195 1.66 15.30 8.91
N LEU A 196 1.67 13.97 8.88
CA LEU A 196 1.46 13.14 10.07
C LEU A 196 2.54 13.34 11.15
N LEU A 197 3.79 13.62 10.75
CA LEU A 197 4.86 13.99 11.67
C LEU A 197 4.65 15.39 12.26
N GLU A 198 4.29 16.37 11.44
CA GLU A 198 4.04 17.76 11.88
C GLU A 198 2.96 17.83 12.96
N VAL A 199 1.89 17.05 12.83
CA VAL A 199 0.83 16.97 13.85
C VAL A 199 1.16 16.03 15.01
N SER A 200 2.36 15.42 15.03
CA SER A 200 2.81 14.47 16.05
C SER A 200 1.89 13.24 16.23
N ARG A 201 1.26 12.79 15.13
CA ARG A 201 0.30 11.66 15.13
C ARG A 201 0.69 10.55 14.16
N ARG A 202 1.95 10.53 13.67
CA ARG A 202 2.42 9.51 12.72
C ARG A 202 2.26 8.09 13.21
N ASP A 203 2.47 7.82 14.49
CA ASP A 203 2.28 6.47 15.02
C ASP A 203 0.81 6.14 15.29
N ALA A 204 -0.05 7.15 15.39
CA ALA A 204 -1.46 6.99 15.75
C ALA A 204 -2.29 6.31 14.67
N ILE A 205 -1.84 6.37 13.41
CA ILE A 205 -2.50 5.81 12.24
C ILE A 205 -1.49 5.10 11.36
N SER A 206 -1.90 4.00 10.74
CA SER A 206 -1.07 3.29 9.76
C SER A 206 -1.26 3.87 8.35
N VAL A 207 -0.25 3.78 7.50
CA VAL A 207 -0.31 4.18 6.09
C VAL A 207 -0.03 2.99 5.20
N LEU A 208 -1.02 2.57 4.42
CA LEU A 208 -0.89 1.62 3.32
C LEU A 208 -0.78 2.40 2.01
N ALA A 209 0.19 2.07 1.16
CA ALA A 209 0.36 2.76 -0.11
C ALA A 209 0.38 1.77 -1.29
N SER A 210 -0.37 2.06 -2.36
CA SER A 210 -0.58 1.15 -3.50
C SER A 210 -0.69 1.86 -4.85
N GLY A 211 -0.70 1.10 -5.94
CA GLY A 211 -0.84 1.58 -7.32
C GLY A 211 0.39 1.32 -8.19
N PRO A 212 1.52 2.04 -8.01
CA PRO A 212 2.70 1.89 -8.88
C PRO A 212 3.61 0.70 -8.49
N ILE A 213 3.06 -0.35 -7.89
CA ILE A 213 3.83 -1.45 -7.29
C ILE A 213 3.93 -2.62 -8.28
N ALA A 214 4.97 -2.61 -9.11
CA ALA A 214 5.18 -3.59 -10.18
C ALA A 214 6.36 -4.54 -9.93
N ALA A 215 7.27 -4.21 -9.00
CA ALA A 215 8.48 -4.99 -8.73
C ALA A 215 8.78 -5.06 -7.23
N ALA A 216 9.52 -6.09 -6.81
CA ALA A 216 9.88 -6.31 -5.42
C ALA A 216 10.62 -5.11 -4.79
N GLU A 217 11.50 -4.45 -5.54
CA GLU A 217 12.23 -3.26 -5.09
C GLU A 217 11.34 -2.03 -4.84
N HIS A 218 10.09 -2.03 -5.32
CA HIS A 218 9.15 -0.95 -5.01
C HIS A 218 8.69 -1.02 -3.55
N VAL A 219 8.64 -2.21 -2.95
CA VAL A 219 8.21 -2.39 -1.55
C VAL A 219 9.05 -1.57 -0.57
N PRO A 220 10.39 -1.73 -0.49
CA PRO A 220 11.21 -0.92 0.41
C PRO A 220 11.21 0.56 0.02
N LYS A 221 11.16 0.89 -1.29
CA LYS A 221 11.07 2.30 -1.74
C LYS A 221 9.80 2.96 -1.18
N THR A 222 8.65 2.30 -1.28
CA THR A 222 7.38 2.83 -0.76
C THR A 222 7.38 2.98 0.75
N ILE A 223 8.01 2.06 1.49
CA ILE A 223 8.17 2.18 2.94
C ILE A 223 9.10 3.36 3.29
N ILE A 224 10.21 3.54 2.56
CA ILE A 224 11.11 4.70 2.71
C ILE A 224 10.39 6.03 2.49
N LEU A 225 9.45 6.08 1.54
CA LEU A 225 8.62 7.27 1.32
C LEU A 225 7.64 7.57 2.47
N GLY A 226 7.50 6.64 3.41
CA GLY A 226 6.78 6.87 4.66
C GLY A 226 5.57 5.98 4.87
N ALA A 227 5.31 4.97 4.03
CA ALA A 227 4.28 3.97 4.26
C ALA A 227 4.68 2.96 5.37
N ASP A 228 3.71 2.41 6.10
CA ASP A 228 3.94 1.28 7.02
C ASP A 228 3.83 -0.07 6.28
N ALA A 229 2.99 -0.15 5.24
CA ALA A 229 2.81 -1.34 4.39
C ALA A 229 2.49 -0.95 2.94
N VAL A 230 2.58 -1.93 2.04
CA VAL A 230 2.42 -1.73 0.59
C VAL A 230 1.26 -2.57 0.07
N GLY A 231 0.35 -1.94 -0.67
CA GLY A 231 -0.75 -2.64 -1.34
C GLY A 231 -0.29 -3.12 -2.71
N VAL A 232 -0.37 -4.43 -2.95
CA VAL A 232 0.00 -5.06 -4.21
C VAL A 232 -1.28 -5.41 -4.98
N ASP A 233 -1.38 -4.94 -6.22
CA ASP A 233 -2.59 -5.03 -7.04
C ASP A 233 -2.31 -5.71 -8.38
N LEU A 234 -1.87 -4.96 -9.40
CA LEU A 234 -1.77 -5.39 -10.79
C LEU A 234 -0.82 -6.59 -10.97
N ALA A 235 0.26 -6.63 -10.18
CA ALA A 235 1.20 -7.75 -10.17
C ALA A 235 0.53 -9.08 -9.80
N LEU A 236 -0.51 -9.06 -8.97
CA LEU A 236 -1.26 -10.25 -8.56
C LEU A 236 -2.16 -10.78 -9.69
N TYR A 237 -2.75 -9.88 -10.47
CA TYR A 237 -3.47 -10.27 -11.69
C TYR A 237 -2.51 -10.88 -12.71
N ALA A 238 -1.35 -10.25 -12.93
CA ALA A 238 -0.33 -10.75 -13.84
C ALA A 238 0.18 -12.14 -13.42
N VAL A 239 0.45 -12.39 -12.14
CA VAL A 239 0.96 -13.70 -11.70
C VAL A 239 -0.08 -14.80 -11.88
N MET A 240 -1.36 -14.50 -11.77
CA MET A 240 -2.42 -15.45 -12.07
C MET A 240 -2.67 -15.61 -13.58
N GLU A 241 -1.93 -14.91 -14.43
CA GLU A 241 -2.07 -14.90 -15.90
C GLU A 241 -3.32 -14.12 -16.37
N CYS A 242 -3.88 -13.26 -15.52
CA CYS A 242 -5.05 -12.43 -15.80
C CYS A 242 -4.63 -11.14 -16.53
N VAL A 243 -4.29 -11.27 -17.81
CA VAL A 243 -3.74 -10.16 -18.61
C VAL A 243 -4.69 -9.83 -19.77
N PRO A 244 -5.67 -8.93 -19.60
CA PRO A 244 -6.45 -8.44 -20.72
C PRO A 244 -5.69 -7.36 -21.49
N PRO A 245 -6.11 -7.05 -22.73
CA PRO A 245 -5.49 -5.99 -23.50
C PRO A 245 -5.69 -4.61 -22.86
N ASN A 246 -4.63 -3.80 -22.83
CA ASN A 246 -4.64 -2.40 -22.36
C ASN A 246 -5.15 -2.26 -20.90
N HIS A 247 -5.77 -1.11 -20.57
CA HIS A 247 -6.31 -0.80 -19.24
C HIS A 247 -7.64 -1.51 -18.91
N ALA A 248 -7.94 -2.63 -19.58
CA ALA A 248 -9.22 -3.32 -19.47
C ALA A 248 -9.56 -3.79 -18.05
N LEU A 249 -8.56 -4.22 -17.24
CA LEU A 249 -8.78 -4.59 -15.84
C LEU A 249 -9.38 -3.46 -15.02
N HIS A 250 -8.86 -2.24 -15.19
CA HIS A 250 -9.35 -1.06 -14.47
C HIS A 250 -10.76 -0.66 -14.89
N LEU A 251 -11.18 -1.06 -16.10
CA LEU A 251 -12.54 -0.92 -16.59
C LEU A 251 -13.46 -2.09 -16.19
N GLY A 252 -12.99 -2.99 -15.32
CA GLY A 252 -13.74 -4.17 -14.88
C GLY A 252 -13.91 -5.23 -15.98
N ARG A 253 -13.06 -5.21 -17.00
CA ARG A 253 -13.09 -6.18 -18.11
C ARG A 253 -11.98 -7.20 -17.90
N PHE A 254 -12.41 -8.44 -17.67
CA PHE A 254 -11.53 -9.59 -17.45
C PHE A 254 -11.59 -10.53 -18.67
N PRO A 255 -10.51 -11.27 -18.99
CA PRO A 255 -10.54 -12.22 -20.09
C PRO A 255 -11.62 -13.30 -19.87
N GLU A 256 -12.37 -13.65 -20.92
CA GLU A 256 -13.43 -14.66 -20.84
C GLU A 256 -12.86 -16.08 -20.64
N GLU A 257 -11.77 -16.41 -21.34
CA GLU A 257 -11.03 -17.68 -21.23
C GLU A 257 -9.86 -17.55 -20.24
N PHE A 258 -10.13 -16.99 -19.06
CA PHE A 258 -9.15 -16.94 -17.99
C PHE A 258 -9.21 -18.24 -17.17
N PRO A 259 -8.09 -18.95 -16.89
CA PRO A 259 -8.08 -20.19 -16.11
C PRO A 259 -8.42 -19.92 -14.63
N LEU A 260 -9.69 -19.66 -14.37
CA LEU A 260 -10.21 -19.40 -13.03
C LEU A 260 -11.03 -20.59 -12.49
N SER A 261 -10.88 -21.76 -13.09
CA SER A 261 -11.45 -23.00 -12.56
C SER A 261 -10.65 -23.58 -11.39
N ASP A 262 -9.40 -23.14 -11.19
CA ASP A 262 -8.50 -23.63 -10.13
C ASP A 262 -8.05 -22.50 -9.18
N VAL A 263 -8.89 -22.22 -8.17
CA VAL A 263 -8.59 -21.27 -7.09
C VAL A 263 -7.31 -21.65 -6.30
N PRO A 264 -7.08 -22.93 -5.93
CA PRO A 264 -5.81 -23.35 -5.33
C PRO A 264 -4.57 -22.97 -6.15
N TRP A 265 -4.61 -23.14 -7.48
CA TRP A 265 -3.51 -22.73 -8.35
C TRP A 265 -3.25 -21.22 -8.29
N GLY A 266 -4.29 -20.39 -8.42
CA GLY A 266 -4.15 -18.93 -8.34
C GLY A 266 -3.63 -18.47 -6.97
N THR A 267 -4.16 -19.07 -5.90
CA THR A 267 -3.72 -18.85 -4.52
C THR A 267 -2.22 -19.11 -4.37
N GLN A 268 -1.75 -20.28 -4.81
CA GLN A 268 -0.35 -20.66 -4.68
C GLN A 268 0.58 -19.72 -5.45
N ARG A 269 0.15 -19.20 -6.60
CA ARG A 269 0.94 -18.25 -7.39
C ARG A 269 1.11 -16.89 -6.72
N ILE A 270 0.04 -16.38 -6.10
CA ILE A 270 0.14 -15.17 -5.25
C ILE A 270 1.09 -15.42 -4.08
N VAL A 271 0.94 -16.55 -3.38
CA VAL A 271 1.82 -16.93 -2.26
C VAL A 271 3.28 -16.97 -2.70
N ASN A 272 3.57 -17.60 -3.84
CA ASN A 272 4.93 -17.69 -4.38
C ASN A 272 5.51 -16.32 -4.73
N LEU A 273 4.73 -15.43 -5.35
CA LEU A 273 5.17 -14.08 -5.68
C LEU A 273 5.50 -13.27 -4.43
N MET A 274 4.61 -13.30 -3.42
CA MET A 274 4.78 -12.54 -2.19
C MET A 274 5.97 -13.05 -1.37
N ASN A 275 6.21 -14.36 -1.35
CA ASN A 275 7.42 -14.93 -0.75
C ASN A 275 8.69 -14.52 -1.51
N ALA A 276 8.67 -14.56 -2.85
CA ALA A 276 9.81 -14.09 -3.64
C ALA A 276 10.12 -12.59 -3.39
N TRP A 277 9.09 -11.76 -3.28
CA TRP A 277 9.26 -10.33 -2.96
C TRP A 277 9.75 -10.11 -1.53
N ARG A 278 9.28 -10.91 -0.57
CA ARG A 278 9.80 -10.93 0.80
C ARG A 278 11.29 -11.28 0.83
N ASP A 279 11.71 -12.29 0.07
CA ASP A 279 13.12 -12.69 0.00
C ASP A 279 13.99 -11.59 -0.60
N GLN A 280 13.53 -10.92 -1.66
CA GLN A 280 14.22 -9.75 -2.22
C GLN A 280 14.26 -8.57 -1.23
N LEU A 281 13.20 -8.35 -0.47
CA LEU A 281 13.18 -7.35 0.59
C LEU A 281 14.22 -7.68 1.68
N LEU A 282 14.35 -8.95 2.08
CA LEU A 282 15.36 -9.40 3.03
C LEU A 282 16.78 -9.12 2.53
N GLU A 283 17.06 -9.37 1.24
CA GLU A 283 18.36 -9.05 0.61
C GLU A 283 18.66 -7.55 0.67
N ILE A 284 17.68 -6.72 0.29
CA ILE A 284 17.81 -5.25 0.34
C ILE A 284 18.07 -4.78 1.77
N MET A 285 17.29 -5.28 2.75
CA MET A 285 17.47 -4.92 4.15
C MET A 285 18.83 -5.39 4.70
N GLY A 286 19.27 -6.59 4.33
CA GLY A 286 20.57 -7.12 4.71
C GLY A 286 21.73 -6.28 4.13
N ALA A 287 21.61 -5.83 2.88
CA ALA A 287 22.58 -4.94 2.26
C ALA A 287 22.62 -3.55 2.92
N MET A 288 21.47 -3.06 3.43
CA MET A 288 21.38 -1.80 4.17
C MET A 288 21.76 -1.90 5.66
N GLY A 289 21.96 -3.12 6.20
CA GLY A 289 22.18 -3.31 7.64
C GLY A 289 20.93 -3.08 8.49
N MET A 290 19.75 -3.19 7.89
CA MET A 290 18.47 -2.93 8.55
C MET A 290 17.91 -4.24 9.10
N ARG A 291 17.69 -4.28 10.42
CA ARG A 291 17.21 -5.49 11.13
C ARG A 291 15.70 -5.61 11.20
N GLU A 292 14.99 -4.56 10.84
CA GLU A 292 13.54 -4.47 10.97
C GLU A 292 13.01 -3.52 9.90
N VAL A 293 12.08 -4.00 9.07
CA VAL A 293 11.54 -3.23 7.95
C VAL A 293 10.89 -1.93 8.39
N ARG A 294 10.29 -1.90 9.59
CA ARG A 294 9.66 -0.70 10.16
C ARG A 294 10.62 0.48 10.32
N ARG A 295 11.93 0.22 10.43
CA ARG A 295 12.96 1.27 10.51
C ARG A 295 13.21 1.98 9.18
N LEU A 296 12.78 1.39 8.07
CA LEU A 296 12.84 2.05 6.76
C LEU A 296 11.81 3.19 6.65
N ARG A 297 10.76 3.18 7.48
CA ARG A 297 9.64 4.12 7.37
C ARG A 297 10.11 5.57 7.51
N GLY A 298 10.07 6.30 6.40
CA GLY A 298 10.51 7.71 6.36
C GLY A 298 12.04 7.89 6.37
N GLU A 299 12.82 6.82 6.28
CA GLU A 299 14.28 6.87 6.29
C GLU A 299 14.81 7.25 4.89
N THR A 300 14.61 8.52 4.51
CA THR A 300 15.00 9.02 3.20
C THR A 300 16.52 8.99 2.97
N GLY A 301 17.33 8.87 4.03
CA GLY A 301 18.77 8.64 3.92
C GLY A 301 19.14 7.29 3.28
N ARG A 302 18.19 6.35 3.18
CA ARG A 302 18.32 5.07 2.46
C ARG A 302 17.80 5.15 1.02
N ALA A 303 17.61 6.36 0.47
CA ALA A 303 17.14 6.54 -0.89
C ALA A 303 17.91 7.64 -1.64
N ILE A 304 18.05 7.42 -2.93
CA ILE A 304 18.60 8.39 -3.88
C ILE A 304 17.47 8.83 -4.79
N PHE A 305 17.13 10.11 -4.75
CA PHE A 305 16.16 10.74 -5.63
C PHE A 305 16.89 11.29 -6.86
N GLN A 306 16.37 10.96 -8.04
CA GLN A 306 17.03 11.30 -9.29
C GLN A 306 17.15 12.81 -9.49
N ASP A 307 16.07 13.55 -9.22
CA ASP A 307 16.02 15.01 -9.31
C ASP A 307 16.98 15.69 -8.32
N GLU A 308 17.07 15.17 -7.09
CA GLU A 308 18.01 15.66 -6.08
C GLU A 308 19.47 15.37 -6.50
N ALA A 309 19.77 14.15 -6.97
CA ALA A 309 21.09 13.73 -7.41
C ALA A 309 21.56 14.46 -8.67
N GLU A 310 20.67 14.67 -9.66
CA GLU A 310 20.97 15.45 -10.86
C GLU A 310 21.25 16.91 -10.52
N ARG A 311 20.47 17.51 -9.61
CA ARG A 311 20.70 18.88 -9.14
C ARG A 311 22.05 19.02 -8.43
N GLU A 312 22.41 18.05 -7.60
CA GLU A 312 23.71 18.03 -6.91
C GLU A 312 24.88 17.84 -7.89
N ALA A 313 24.77 16.89 -8.82
CA ALA A 313 25.85 16.58 -9.77
C ALA A 313 26.04 17.63 -10.87
N PHE A 314 24.95 18.27 -11.31
CA PHE A 314 24.96 19.09 -12.53
C PHE A 314 24.48 20.53 -12.33
N GLY A 315 24.10 20.95 -11.12
CA GLY A 315 23.57 22.30 -10.84
C GLY A 315 24.52 23.44 -11.24
N ASP A 316 25.82 23.20 -11.19
CA ASP A 316 26.86 24.19 -11.54
C ASP A 316 27.23 24.18 -13.03
N ILE A 317 26.71 23.23 -13.82
CA ILE A 317 26.97 23.15 -15.26
C ILE A 317 26.12 24.20 -15.99
N LYS A 318 26.78 25.23 -16.52
CA LYS A 318 26.13 26.23 -17.39
C LYS A 318 25.67 25.58 -18.69
N VAL A 319 24.37 25.30 -18.79
CA VAL A 319 23.75 24.87 -20.05
C VAL A 319 23.83 26.02 -21.05
N ARG A 320 24.48 25.80 -22.19
CA ARG A 320 24.53 26.78 -23.28
C ARG A 320 23.09 27.04 -23.74
N GLN A 321 22.63 28.29 -23.65
CA GLN A 321 21.30 28.64 -24.14
C GLN A 321 21.16 28.18 -25.60
N PRO A 322 19.99 27.62 -25.99
CA PRO A 322 19.74 27.26 -27.36
C PRO A 322 20.03 28.49 -28.24
N ALA A 323 20.73 28.28 -29.35
CA ALA A 323 21.04 29.36 -30.28
C ALA A 323 19.73 30.05 -30.66
N LYS A 324 19.69 31.39 -30.55
CA LYS A 324 18.53 32.17 -31.01
C LYS A 324 18.18 31.71 -32.41
N GLU A 325 16.92 31.32 -32.62
CA GLU A 325 16.41 31.00 -33.95
C GLU A 325 16.78 32.17 -34.88
N VAL A 326 17.64 31.87 -35.85
CA VAL A 326 17.92 32.80 -36.93
C VAL A 326 16.67 32.79 -37.79
N VAL A 327 15.79 33.77 -37.56
CA VAL A 327 14.68 34.05 -38.47
C VAL A 327 15.32 34.47 -39.80
N ALA A 328 15.36 33.54 -40.76
CA ALA A 328 15.74 33.84 -42.12
C ALA A 328 14.72 34.84 -42.68
N ARG A 329 15.22 36.00 -43.14
CA ARG A 329 14.45 37.01 -43.87
C ARG A 329 14.20 36.57 -45.31
#